data_AF-A0A1C0VMH5-F1
#
_entry.id   AF-A0A1C0VMH5-F1
#
_cell.length_a   1.000
_cell.length_b   1.000
_cell.length_c   1.000
_cell.angle_alpha   90.00
_cell.angle_beta   90.00
_cell.angle_gamma   90.00
#
_symmetry.space_group_name_H-M   'P 1'
#
loop_
_entity.id
_entity.type
_entity.pdbx_description
1 polymer ?
#
loop_
_entity_poly.entity_id
_entity_poly.type
_entity_poly.pdbx_seq_one_letter_code
_entity_poly.pdbx_strand_id
1 'polypeptide(L)'
;MSQAAISRGKEIIKQQIRLAQRGEVVRIPAADEANLSLFQQALRSFDIQRMLVQKDVTVEFYIPEPPIEQAKRRMLQFINDAPAHVREIVFPSPARDVADAQAALESKEVQALLQQRNITASIQRVDDKPSIVIASIDQVTNGELDNFLRKYQ
;
A
#
# COMPACT_ATOMS: atom_id res chain seq x y z
N MET A 1 -18.82 14.55 -20.41
CA MET A 1 -18.07 14.53 -19.12
C MET A 1 -18.85 15.36 -18.11
N SER A 2 -19.13 14.85 -16.90
CA SER A 2 -20.03 15.55 -15.96
C SER A 2 -19.28 16.57 -15.11
N GLN A 3 -19.83 17.79 -15.01
CA GLN A 3 -19.31 18.88 -14.16
C GLN A 3 -19.23 18.46 -12.67
N ALA A 4 -20.07 17.53 -12.24
CA ALA A 4 -20.06 16.96 -10.89
C ALA A 4 -18.79 16.15 -10.60
N ALA A 5 -18.28 15.40 -11.59
CA ALA A 5 -17.06 14.60 -11.42
C ALA A 5 -15.82 15.48 -11.22
N ILE A 6 -15.73 16.59 -11.97
CA ILE A 6 -14.65 17.57 -11.83
C ILE A 6 -14.72 18.25 -10.46
N SER A 7 -15.91 18.65 -9.99
CA SER A 7 -16.08 19.24 -8.67
C SER A 7 -15.66 18.29 -7.54
N ARG A 8 -16.01 16.99 -7.65
CA ARG A 8 -15.54 15.98 -6.69
C ARG A 8 -14.02 15.83 -6.72
N GLY A 9 -13.42 15.85 -7.91
CA GLY A 9 -11.97 15.82 -8.09
C GLY A 9 -11.26 16.99 -7.39
N LYS A 10 -11.82 18.20 -7.49
CA LYS A 10 -11.29 19.38 -6.79
C LYS A 10 -11.30 19.21 -5.28
N GLU A 11 -12.39 18.71 -4.71
CA GLU A 11 -12.49 18.55 -3.25
C GLU A 11 -11.48 17.53 -2.70
N ILE A 12 -11.24 16.44 -3.43
CA ILE A 12 -10.18 15.47 -3.09
C ILE A 12 -8.82 16.18 -3.07
N ILE A 13 -8.48 16.94 -4.12
CA ILE A 13 -7.20 17.66 -4.20
C ILE A 13 -7.07 18.69 -3.06
N LYS A 14 -8.13 19.47 -2.77
CA LYS A 14 -8.12 20.45 -1.67
C LYS A 14 -7.88 19.80 -0.32
N GLN A 15 -8.55 18.67 -0.03
CA GLN A 15 -8.36 17.97 1.23
C GLN A 15 -6.91 17.51 1.38
N GLN A 16 -6.30 16.97 0.33
CA GLN A 16 -4.92 16.53 0.38
C GLN A 16 -3.95 17.71 0.56
N ILE A 17 -4.15 18.83 -0.14
CA ILE A 17 -3.35 20.05 0.09
C ILE A 17 -3.53 20.58 1.52
N ARG A 18 -4.73 20.51 2.11
CA ARG A 18 -4.96 20.95 3.50
C ARG A 18 -4.19 20.10 4.51
N LEU A 19 -4.09 18.79 4.29
CA LEU A 19 -3.35 17.87 5.15
C LEU A 19 -1.83 17.97 4.95
N ALA A 20 -1.38 18.37 3.77
CA ALA A 20 0.03 18.49 3.44
C ALA A 20 0.77 19.58 4.23
N GLN A 21 2.03 19.30 4.53
CA GLN A 21 2.97 20.26 5.09
C GLN A 21 3.57 21.13 3.98
N ARG A 22 4.16 22.27 4.37
CA ARG A 22 4.79 23.20 3.42
C ARG A 22 6.02 22.54 2.79
N GLY A 23 6.16 22.64 1.48
CA GLY A 23 7.26 22.05 0.71
C GLY A 23 7.06 20.57 0.35
N GLU A 24 5.91 19.98 0.69
CA GLU A 24 5.64 18.56 0.47
C GLU A 24 5.15 18.26 -0.94
N VAL A 25 5.45 17.05 -1.42
CA VAL A 25 4.86 16.48 -2.63
C VAL A 25 3.72 15.55 -2.24
N VAL A 26 2.50 15.97 -2.54
CA VAL A 26 1.27 15.23 -2.26
C VAL A 26 0.99 14.26 -3.40
N ARG A 27 0.95 12.97 -3.08
CA ARG A 27 0.67 11.91 -4.05
C ARG A 27 -0.79 11.47 -3.95
N ILE A 28 -1.54 11.61 -5.04
CA ILE A 28 -2.97 11.29 -5.09
C ILE A 28 -3.18 10.10 -6.03
N PRO A 29 -3.75 8.98 -5.55
CA PRO A 29 -4.06 7.84 -6.40
C PRO A 29 -5.25 8.13 -7.32
N ALA A 30 -5.10 7.83 -8.60
CA ALA A 30 -6.15 7.83 -9.60
C ALA A 30 -6.56 6.39 -9.92
N ALA A 31 -7.86 6.08 -9.93
CA ALA A 31 -8.33 4.71 -10.17
C ALA A 31 -8.02 4.21 -11.59
N ASP A 32 -8.09 5.11 -12.57
CA ASP A 32 -7.86 4.84 -14.00
C ASP A 32 -7.44 6.12 -14.74
N GLU A 33 -7.19 6.01 -16.05
CA GLU A 33 -6.80 7.13 -16.91
C GLU A 33 -7.90 8.20 -17.06
N ALA A 34 -9.17 7.82 -16.99
CA ALA A 34 -10.28 8.76 -17.07
C ALA A 34 -10.35 9.63 -15.81
N ASN A 35 -10.18 9.03 -14.64
CA ASN A 35 -10.03 9.69 -13.35
C ASN A 35 -8.79 10.58 -13.30
N LEU A 36 -7.66 10.12 -13.85
CA LEU A 36 -6.44 10.93 -13.97
C LEU A 36 -6.69 12.20 -14.77
N SER A 37 -7.35 12.08 -15.92
CA SER A 37 -7.70 13.21 -16.78
C SER A 37 -8.60 14.22 -16.07
N LEU A 38 -9.56 13.73 -15.27
CA LEU A 38 -10.42 14.60 -14.44
C LEU A 38 -9.61 15.33 -13.35
N PHE A 39 -8.67 14.65 -12.69
CA PHE A 39 -7.81 15.28 -11.70
C PHE A 39 -6.88 16.33 -12.30
N GLN A 40 -6.32 16.08 -13.49
CA GLN A 40 -5.51 17.05 -14.21
C GLN A 40 -6.33 18.30 -14.60
N GLN A 41 -7.60 18.12 -15.00
CA GLN A 41 -8.51 19.24 -15.26
C GLN A 41 -8.85 20.00 -13.96
N ALA A 42 -9.13 19.29 -12.87
CA ALA A 42 -9.39 19.89 -11.57
C ALA A 42 -8.17 20.69 -11.07
N LEU A 43 -6.95 20.17 -11.25
CA LEU A 43 -5.69 20.82 -10.86
C LEU A 43 -5.53 22.19 -11.51
N ARG A 44 -5.95 22.37 -12.76
CA ARG A 44 -5.89 23.66 -13.49
C ARG A 44 -6.84 24.73 -12.96
N SER A 45 -7.70 24.40 -12.01
CA SER A 45 -8.65 25.36 -11.46
C SER A 45 -7.95 26.39 -10.58
N PHE A 46 -8.36 27.65 -10.73
CA PHE A 46 -7.74 28.79 -10.04
C PHE A 46 -7.65 28.62 -8.52
N ASP A 47 -8.69 28.07 -7.90
CA ASP A 47 -8.74 27.81 -6.45
C ASP A 47 -7.68 26.79 -6.00
N ILE A 48 -7.48 25.73 -6.79
CA ILE A 48 -6.44 24.71 -6.51
C ILE A 48 -5.04 25.30 -6.70
N GLN A 49 -4.80 25.98 -7.83
CA GLN A 49 -3.50 26.61 -8.13
C GLN A 49 -3.10 27.61 -7.04
N ARG A 50 -4.06 28.42 -6.57
CA ARG A 50 -3.83 29.34 -5.46
C ARG A 50 -3.42 28.59 -4.18
N MET A 51 -4.09 27.50 -3.85
CA MET A 51 -3.75 26.71 -2.64
C MET A 51 -2.36 26.07 -2.72
N LEU A 52 -1.97 25.55 -3.90
CA LEU A 52 -0.64 24.98 -4.12
C LEU A 52 0.46 26.02 -3.89
N VAL A 53 0.30 27.23 -4.44
CA VAL A 53 1.26 28.33 -4.25
C VAL A 53 1.29 28.80 -2.79
N GLN A 54 0.12 28.96 -2.16
CA GLN A 54 0.03 29.44 -0.78
C GLN A 54 0.69 28.48 0.23
N LYS A 55 0.57 27.17 0.00
CA LYS A 55 1.15 26.15 0.85
C LYS A 55 2.50 25.64 0.36
N ASP A 56 2.99 26.10 -0.79
CA ASP A 56 4.24 25.61 -1.40
C ASP A 56 4.22 24.07 -1.53
N VAL A 57 3.15 23.53 -2.11
CA VAL A 57 2.92 22.08 -2.25
C VAL A 57 2.88 21.72 -3.73
N THR A 58 3.49 20.58 -4.07
CA THR A 58 3.37 19.97 -5.39
C THR A 58 2.42 18.79 -5.33
N VAL A 59 1.61 18.58 -6.36
CA VAL A 59 0.73 17.40 -6.45
C VAL A 59 1.18 16.50 -7.57
N GLU A 60 1.35 15.22 -7.26
CA GLU A 60 1.62 14.14 -8.20
C GLU A 60 0.43 13.18 -8.23
N PHE A 61 0.00 12.79 -9.44
CA PHE A 61 -1.01 11.77 -9.62
C PHE A 61 -0.36 10.47 -10.06
N TYR A 62 -0.80 9.35 -9.49
CA TYR A 62 -0.33 8.02 -9.90
C TYR A 62 -1.51 7.06 -9.95
N ILE A 63 -1.46 6.08 -10.85
CA ILE A 63 -2.41 4.99 -10.85
C ILE A 63 -1.81 3.88 -9.98
N PRO A 64 -2.44 3.50 -8.86
CA PRO A 64 -1.93 2.44 -8.03
C PRO A 64 -1.95 1.14 -8.85
N GLU A 65 -0.84 0.41 -8.79
CA GLU A 65 -0.76 -0.90 -9.40
C GLU A 65 -1.82 -1.84 -8.78
N PRO A 66 -2.49 -2.71 -9.56
CA PRO A 66 -3.46 -3.65 -9.03
C PRO A 66 -2.87 -4.51 -7.90
N PRO A 67 -3.64 -4.86 -6.85
CA PRO A 67 -3.14 -5.66 -5.72
C PRO A 67 -2.44 -6.96 -6.14
N ILE A 68 -2.99 -7.66 -7.14
CA ILE A 68 -2.41 -8.89 -7.71
C ILE A 68 -1.03 -8.63 -8.30
N GLU A 69 -0.87 -7.55 -9.07
CA GLU A 69 0.42 -7.19 -9.70
C GLU A 69 1.45 -6.77 -8.64
N GLN A 70 1.02 -6.06 -7.60
CA GLN A 70 1.88 -5.76 -6.45
C GLN A 70 2.36 -7.03 -5.74
N ALA A 71 1.45 -7.98 -5.48
CA ALA A 71 1.77 -9.26 -4.84
C ALA A 71 2.74 -10.07 -5.71
N LYS A 72 2.48 -10.13 -7.02
CA LYS A 72 3.33 -10.82 -8.00
C LYS A 72 4.74 -10.25 -8.04
N ARG A 73 4.89 -8.92 -8.13
CA ARG A 73 6.23 -8.28 -8.12
C ARG A 73 6.99 -8.62 -6.84
N ARG A 74 6.33 -8.58 -5.68
CA ARG A 74 6.94 -8.96 -4.40
C ARG A 74 7.39 -10.42 -4.41
N MET A 75 6.54 -11.35 -4.84
CA MET A 75 6.89 -12.77 -4.92
C MET A 75 8.10 -13.01 -5.83
N LEU A 76 8.11 -12.41 -7.03
CA LEU A 76 9.23 -12.52 -7.97
C LEU A 76 10.54 -12.00 -7.35
N GLN A 77 10.48 -10.86 -6.66
CA GLN A 77 11.64 -10.32 -5.96
C GLN A 77 12.13 -11.28 -4.88
N PHE A 78 11.25 -11.77 -4.00
CA PHE A 78 11.61 -12.70 -2.94
C PHE A 78 12.21 -14.00 -3.47
N ILE A 79 11.68 -14.56 -4.55
CA ILE A 79 12.21 -15.80 -5.14
C ILE A 79 13.61 -15.57 -5.72
N ASN A 80 13.85 -14.42 -6.35
CA ASN A 80 15.16 -14.06 -6.88
C ASN A 80 16.20 -13.87 -5.76
N ASP A 81 15.81 -13.15 -4.71
CA ASP A 81 16.68 -12.78 -3.58
C ASP A 81 16.90 -13.94 -2.60
N ALA A 82 16.10 -15.00 -2.67
CA ALA A 82 16.25 -16.17 -1.81
C ALA A 82 17.68 -16.77 -1.95
N PRO A 83 18.31 -17.22 -0.86
CA PRO A 83 19.56 -17.96 -0.95
C PRO A 83 19.40 -19.28 -1.72
N ALA A 84 20.47 -19.74 -2.38
CA ALA A 84 20.44 -20.96 -3.22
C ALA A 84 20.10 -22.27 -2.47
N HIS A 85 20.17 -22.28 -1.13
CA HIS A 85 19.82 -23.43 -0.31
C HIS A 85 18.33 -23.47 0.09
N VAL A 86 17.58 -22.40 -0.17
CA VAL A 86 16.14 -22.36 0.11
C VAL A 86 15.43 -23.28 -0.87
N ARG A 87 14.60 -24.19 -0.33
CA ARG A 87 13.78 -25.12 -1.12
C ARG A 87 12.29 -24.83 -1.02
N GLU A 88 11.88 -24.08 -0.01
CA GLU A 88 10.49 -23.71 0.22
C GLU A 88 10.39 -22.25 0.66
N ILE A 89 9.43 -21.52 0.10
CA ILE A 89 9.10 -20.14 0.50
C ILE A 89 7.63 -20.09 0.94
N VAL A 90 7.40 -19.59 2.15
CA VAL A 90 6.06 -19.33 2.66
C VAL A 90 5.79 -17.83 2.57
N PHE A 91 4.75 -17.45 1.83
CA PHE A 91 4.32 -16.05 1.73
C PHE A 91 3.22 -15.78 2.76
N PRO A 92 3.51 -15.03 3.83
CA PRO A 92 2.49 -14.63 4.78
C PRO A 92 1.59 -13.56 4.14
N SER A 93 0.28 -13.81 4.14
CA SER A 93 -0.73 -12.91 3.57
C SER A 93 -1.87 -12.67 4.56
N PRO A 94 -2.28 -11.42 4.79
CA PRO A 94 -3.46 -11.12 5.60
C PRO A 94 -4.71 -11.68 4.95
N ALA A 95 -5.71 -12.04 5.76
CA ALA A 95 -6.95 -12.67 5.31
C ALA A 95 -7.61 -11.99 4.10
N ARG A 96 -7.61 -10.66 4.06
CA ARG A 96 -8.18 -9.86 2.97
C ARG A 96 -7.43 -9.97 1.63
N ASP A 97 -6.14 -10.29 1.66
CA ASP A 97 -5.27 -10.28 0.48
C ASP A 97 -4.92 -11.71 0.01
N VAL A 98 -5.41 -12.75 0.71
CA VAL A 98 -5.10 -14.16 0.38
C VAL A 98 -5.51 -14.52 -1.05
N ALA A 99 -6.67 -14.06 -1.51
CA ALA A 99 -7.14 -14.35 -2.87
C ALA A 99 -6.22 -13.76 -3.94
N ASP A 100 -5.80 -12.51 -3.77
CA ASP A 100 -4.89 -11.83 -4.69
C ASP A 100 -3.49 -12.45 -4.64
N ALA A 101 -3.01 -12.83 -3.45
CA ALA A 101 -1.75 -13.52 -3.26
C ALA A 101 -1.77 -14.91 -3.92
N GLN A 102 -2.87 -15.66 -3.79
CA GLN A 102 -3.03 -16.95 -4.44
C GLN A 102 -3.01 -16.82 -5.96
N ALA A 103 -3.76 -15.85 -6.52
CA ALA A 103 -3.76 -15.57 -7.95
C ALA A 103 -2.37 -15.15 -8.46
N ALA A 104 -1.63 -14.35 -7.68
CA ALA A 104 -0.26 -13.98 -8.00
C ALA A 104 0.70 -15.19 -7.97
N LEU A 105 0.56 -16.08 -6.97
CA LEU A 105 1.35 -17.30 -6.86
C LEU A 105 1.10 -18.23 -8.06
N GLU A 106 -0.15 -18.35 -8.51
CA GLU A 106 -0.56 -19.15 -9.67
C GLU A 106 -0.18 -18.51 -11.02
N SER A 107 0.35 -17.29 -11.04
CA SER A 107 0.76 -16.63 -12.27
C SER A 107 1.92 -17.38 -12.96
N LYS A 108 1.89 -17.39 -14.30
CA LYS A 108 2.90 -18.08 -15.12
C LYS A 108 4.33 -17.62 -14.81
N GLU A 109 4.49 -16.32 -14.55
CA GLU A 109 5.79 -15.71 -14.27
C GLU A 109 6.37 -16.21 -12.94
N VAL A 110 5.56 -16.24 -11.89
CA VAL A 110 5.97 -16.73 -10.56
C VAL A 110 6.26 -18.22 -10.60
N GLN A 111 5.38 -19.00 -11.24
CA GLN A 111 5.57 -20.45 -11.39
C GLN A 111 6.82 -20.81 -12.18
N ALA A 112 7.11 -20.09 -13.27
CA ALA A 112 8.32 -20.31 -14.06
C ALA A 112 9.60 -20.07 -13.23
N LEU A 113 9.62 -19.01 -12.42
CA LEU A 113 10.78 -18.68 -11.59
C LEU A 113 10.96 -19.69 -10.44
N LEU A 114 9.87 -20.13 -9.81
CA LEU A 114 9.90 -21.20 -8.81
C LEU A 114 10.47 -22.50 -9.38
N GLN A 115 10.04 -22.89 -10.58
CA GLN A 115 10.55 -24.07 -11.27
C GLN A 115 12.03 -23.95 -11.62
N GLN A 116 12.44 -22.80 -12.16
CA GLN A 116 13.84 -22.52 -12.50
C GLN A 116 14.76 -22.65 -11.27
N ARG A 117 14.27 -22.21 -10.11
CA ARG A 117 15.01 -22.23 -8.84
C ARG A 117 14.82 -23.54 -8.07
N ASN A 118 13.95 -24.43 -8.54
CA ASN A 118 13.55 -25.67 -7.86
C ASN A 118 13.06 -25.41 -6.41
N ILE A 119 12.24 -24.37 -6.25
CA ILE A 119 11.65 -23.92 -4.99
C ILE A 119 10.16 -24.21 -5.01
N THR A 120 9.61 -24.75 -3.92
CA THR A 120 8.17 -24.81 -3.68
C THR A 120 7.71 -23.56 -2.94
N ALA A 121 6.46 -23.14 -3.15
CA ALA A 121 5.92 -22.01 -2.41
C ALA A 121 4.47 -22.22 -2.00
N SER A 122 4.09 -21.61 -0.88
CA SER A 122 2.73 -21.67 -0.33
C SER A 122 2.33 -20.32 0.27
N ILE A 123 1.02 -20.06 0.33
CA ILE A 123 0.46 -18.90 1.04
C ILE A 123 0.10 -19.31 2.45
N GLN A 124 0.61 -18.58 3.44
CA GLN A 124 0.19 -18.71 4.82
C GLN A 124 -0.74 -17.55 5.17
N ARG A 125 -2.00 -17.87 5.47
CA ARG A 125 -2.93 -16.88 6.00
C ARG A 125 -2.49 -16.46 7.41
N VAL A 126 -2.19 -15.18 7.58
CA VAL A 126 -1.94 -14.57 8.88
C VAL A 126 -3.17 -13.79 9.32
N ASP A 127 -3.54 -13.93 10.60
CA ASP A 127 -4.66 -13.18 11.16
C ASP A 127 -4.32 -11.69 11.22
N ASP A 128 -5.26 -10.89 10.74
CA ASP A 128 -5.16 -9.45 10.56
C ASP A 128 -5.23 -8.68 11.89
N LYS A 129 -4.84 -9.26 13.03
CA LYS A 129 -4.90 -8.58 14.33
C LYS A 129 -3.66 -7.72 14.53
N PRO A 130 -3.70 -6.39 14.32
CA PRO A 130 -2.79 -5.53 15.05
C PRO A 130 -3.15 -5.67 16.53
N SER A 131 -2.31 -6.35 17.30
CA SER A 131 -2.41 -6.28 18.76
C SER A 131 -1.98 -4.88 19.18
N ILE A 132 -2.91 -3.92 19.16
CA ILE A 132 -2.70 -2.62 19.80
C ILE A 132 -2.72 -2.89 21.30
N VAL A 133 -1.54 -2.92 21.91
CA VAL A 133 -1.40 -3.01 23.36
C VAL A 133 -1.51 -1.60 23.92
N ILE A 134 -2.69 -1.28 24.46
CA ILE A 134 -2.89 -0.05 25.24
C ILE A 134 -2.54 -0.38 26.68
N ALA A 135 -1.37 0.06 27.15
CA ALA A 135 -0.97 -0.04 28.54
C ALA A 135 -1.09 1.34 29.22
N SER A 136 -1.63 1.36 30.43
CA SER A 136 -1.57 2.57 31.27
C SER A 136 -0.14 2.82 31.75
N ILE A 137 0.17 4.05 32.17
CA ILE A 137 1.49 4.40 32.72
C ILE A 137 1.87 3.46 33.88
N ASP A 138 0.90 3.14 34.75
CA ASP A 138 1.11 2.25 35.89
C ASP A 138 1.49 0.82 35.46
N GLN A 139 0.88 0.30 34.39
CA GLN A 139 1.18 -1.03 33.85
C GLN A 139 2.56 -1.11 33.20
N VAL A 140 3.05 0.01 32.65
CA VAL A 140 4.42 0.13 32.14
C VAL A 140 5.40 0.16 33.31
N THR A 141 5.14 0.98 34.32
CA THR A 141 6.04 1.10 35.49
C THR A 141 6.12 -0.18 36.32
N ASN A 142 5.06 -0.97 36.36
CA ASN A 142 5.02 -2.25 37.08
C ASN A 142 5.56 -3.44 36.27
N GLY A 143 6.04 -3.22 35.04
CA GLY A 143 6.60 -4.27 34.18
C GLY A 143 5.57 -5.28 33.64
N GLU A 144 4.27 -4.98 33.75
CA GLU A 144 3.20 -5.84 33.23
C GLU A 144 3.23 -5.87 31.70
N LEU A 145 3.58 -4.74 31.06
CA LEU A 145 3.78 -4.68 29.62
C LEU A 145 4.94 -5.59 29.18
N ASP A 146 6.06 -5.59 29.89
CA ASP A 146 7.22 -6.41 29.57
C ASP A 146 6.90 -7.91 29.72
N ASN A 147 6.15 -8.28 30.74
CA ASN A 147 5.66 -9.65 30.96
C ASN A 147 4.67 -10.08 29.88
N PHE A 148 3.77 -9.18 29.46
CA PHE A 148 2.84 -9.42 28.36
C PHE A 148 3.61 -9.64 27.05
N LEU A 149 4.56 -8.76 26.71
CA LEU A 149 5.33 -8.86 25.47
C LEU A 149 6.18 -10.15 25.41
N ARG A 150 6.75 -10.61 26.54
CA ARG A 150 7.48 -11.89 26.59
C ARG A 150 6.60 -13.12 26.37
N LYS A 151 5.31 -13.05 26.69
CA LYS A 151 4.37 -14.18 26.58
C LYS A 151 3.87 -14.41 25.14
N TYR A 152 4.01 -13.39 24.29
CA TYR A 152 3.52 -13.40 22.91
C TYR A 152 4.67 -13.26 21.86
N GLN A 153 5.91 -13.47 22.30
CA GLN A 153 7.06 -13.81 21.44
C GLN A 153 7.15 -15.33 21.29
#